data_AF-A0A0L0SRM0-F1
#
_entry.id   AF-A0A0L0SRM0-F1
#
_cell.length_a   1.000
_cell.length_b   1.000
_cell.length_c   1.000
_cell.angle_alpha   90.00
_cell.angle_beta   90.00
_cell.angle_gamma   90.00
#
_symmetry.space_group_name_H-M   'P 1'
#
loop_
_entity.id
_entity.type
_entity.pdbx_description
1 polymer ?
#
loop_
_entity_poly.entity_id
_entity_poly.type
_entity_poly.pdbx_seq_one_letter_code
_entity_poly.pdbx_strand_id
1 'polypeptide(L)'
;MSSQQPAQQQQQQQQQQQQQQDSRDRYQSPLTSRYASKEMAYNFSDNKKFSTWRKLWLNLAKAEQKLGLTEVTNEALAEMEANLSNIDFELAAAEERRRRHDVMAHVHTFGVAAPKAAAIIHLGATSCYVTDNADLIALRDGFDILIPKLVIVISRFTAFAQKFRDLPTLGFTHFQPAQLTTVGKRCTLWLQDLLMDLRNLQRARDDLRFRGVKGTTGTQASFLTLFNGDHGKVEALDKLVTELSGFDATYSVTGQTYPRKVDYDVLNSLASLGATAHRLATDLRLLANLKEIEEPFEKDQIGSSAMAYKRNPMRCERVCALSRHLMTLAANGAHTAAVQWLERTLDDSANRRIALPEAFLTADIVLSLLLNISAGLVVYPQVIRARVQSELPFMATENIIMAMVKKGGDRQECHEQIRVLSHQAAAQVKQMGLQNDLIDRIKKTEYFKPIWNDLDALLEPSTFVGRAPQQVDSFVGMVKDTLKPYQAIVDNDSGDTGSITV
;
A
#
# COMPACT_ATOMS: atom_id res chain seq x y z
N MET A 1 -27.92 5.43 -50.94
CA MET A 1 -27.75 4.73 -49.63
C MET A 1 -26.68 5.41 -48.75
N SER A 2 -26.60 6.75 -48.66
CA SER A 2 -25.54 7.44 -47.86
C SER A 2 -26.04 8.43 -46.81
N SER A 3 -27.33 8.44 -46.45
CA SER A 3 -27.91 9.40 -45.49
C SER A 3 -28.18 8.86 -44.08
N GLN A 4 -27.98 7.57 -43.81
CA GLN A 4 -28.31 6.96 -42.51
C GLN A 4 -27.15 6.92 -41.49
N GLN A 5 -25.89 7.02 -41.93
CA GLN A 5 -24.71 6.96 -41.04
C GLN A 5 -24.57 8.15 -40.06
N PRO A 6 -24.84 9.42 -40.45
CA PRO A 6 -24.67 10.57 -39.55
C PRO A 6 -25.67 10.60 -38.39
N ALA A 7 -26.91 10.15 -38.62
CA ALA A 7 -27.99 10.16 -37.63
C ALA A 7 -27.77 9.12 -36.52
N GLN A 8 -27.25 7.94 -36.86
CA GLN A 8 -26.90 6.90 -35.88
C GLN A 8 -25.71 7.32 -35.01
N GLN A 9 -24.71 8.01 -35.57
CA GLN A 9 -23.58 8.55 -34.80
C GLN A 9 -24.02 9.66 -33.84
N GLN A 10 -24.94 10.55 -34.24
CA GLN A 10 -25.49 11.58 -33.36
C GLN A 10 -26.34 10.99 -32.22
N GLN A 11 -27.15 9.96 -32.48
CA GLN A 11 -27.90 9.26 -31.43
C GLN A 11 -26.98 8.55 -30.43
N GLN A 12 -25.91 7.90 -30.90
CA GLN A 12 -24.92 7.27 -30.02
C GLN A 12 -24.18 8.30 -29.16
N GLN A 13 -23.82 9.46 -29.72
CA GLN A 13 -23.20 10.54 -28.96
C GLN A 13 -24.15 11.13 -27.90
N GLN A 14 -25.44 11.31 -28.22
CA GLN A 14 -26.43 11.78 -27.25
C GLN A 14 -26.66 10.76 -26.12
N GLN A 15 -26.74 9.46 -26.43
CA GLN A 15 -26.85 8.41 -25.41
C GLN A 15 -25.62 8.33 -24.51
N GLN A 16 -24.41 8.47 -25.06
CA GLN A 16 -23.16 8.52 -24.28
C GLN A 16 -23.09 9.75 -23.37
N GLN A 17 -23.50 10.92 -23.87
CA GLN A 17 -23.57 12.14 -23.06
C GLN A 17 -24.60 12.01 -21.93
N GLN A 18 -25.76 11.40 -22.20
CA GLN A 18 -26.80 11.18 -21.20
C GLN A 18 -26.40 10.16 -20.14
N GLN A 19 -25.72 9.07 -20.52
CA GLN A 19 -25.12 8.11 -19.57
C GLN A 19 -24.00 8.76 -18.73
N GLN A 20 -23.15 9.60 -19.32
CA GLN A 20 -22.15 10.35 -18.57
C GLN A 20 -22.79 11.35 -17.60
N GLN A 21 -23.88 12.01 -17.99
CA GLN A 21 -24.58 12.96 -17.14
C GLN A 21 -25.28 12.27 -15.95
N ASP A 22 -26.01 11.17 -16.20
CA ASP A 22 -26.62 10.35 -15.13
C ASP A 22 -25.57 9.76 -14.18
N SER A 23 -24.34 9.51 -14.66
CA SER A 23 -23.22 9.10 -13.80
C SER A 23 -22.72 10.20 -12.87
N ARG A 24 -22.81 11.49 -13.25
CA ARG A 24 -22.41 12.64 -12.43
C ARG A 24 -23.49 13.06 -11.42
N ASP A 25 -24.73 12.63 -11.64
CA ASP A 25 -25.85 12.86 -10.74
C ASP A 25 -25.88 11.85 -9.58
N ARG A 26 -24.94 10.89 -9.53
CA ARG A 26 -24.82 9.87 -8.49
C ARG A 26 -23.46 9.92 -7.81
N TYR A 27 -23.42 9.51 -6.54
CA TYR A 27 -22.16 9.36 -5.83
C TYR A 27 -21.25 8.35 -6.55
N GLN A 28 -20.01 8.77 -6.79
CA GLN A 28 -18.95 7.90 -7.29
C GLN A 28 -17.87 7.79 -6.23
N SER A 29 -17.39 6.58 -5.97
CA SER A 29 -16.25 6.40 -5.07
C SER A 29 -15.05 7.19 -5.61
N PRO A 30 -14.46 8.11 -4.82
CA PRO A 30 -13.29 8.86 -5.25
C PRO A 30 -12.07 7.95 -5.44
N LEU A 31 -12.08 6.75 -4.85
CA LEU A 31 -11.01 5.78 -5.03
C LEU A 31 -10.87 5.38 -6.50
N THR A 32 -11.97 5.10 -7.20
CA THR A 32 -11.93 4.66 -8.61
C THR A 32 -12.05 5.82 -9.60
N SER A 33 -12.76 6.90 -9.25
CA SER A 33 -12.96 8.03 -10.18
C SER A 33 -11.78 9.00 -10.24
N ARG A 34 -10.90 9.00 -9.23
CA ARG A 34 -9.83 10.00 -9.10
C ARG A 34 -8.44 9.44 -8.85
N TYR A 35 -8.31 8.42 -8.02
CA TYR A 35 -7.02 8.15 -7.38
C TYR A 35 -6.35 6.82 -7.77
N ALA A 36 -7.08 5.71 -7.77
CA ALA A 36 -6.49 4.38 -7.94
C ALA A 36 -5.98 4.16 -9.36
N SER A 37 -4.96 3.32 -9.49
CA SER A 37 -4.43 2.91 -10.78
C SER A 37 -5.46 2.12 -11.59
N LYS A 38 -5.33 2.18 -12.92
CA LYS A 38 -6.26 1.49 -13.84
C LYS A 38 -6.23 -0.01 -13.62
N GLU A 39 -5.06 -0.56 -13.31
CA GLU A 39 -4.81 -1.98 -13.07
C GLU A 39 -5.57 -2.44 -11.81
N MET A 40 -5.45 -1.70 -10.70
CA MET A 40 -6.16 -2.04 -9.46
C MET A 40 -7.68 -1.83 -9.59
N ALA A 41 -8.12 -0.75 -10.25
CA ALA A 41 -9.53 -0.52 -10.53
C ALA A 41 -10.13 -1.62 -11.40
N TYR A 42 -9.40 -2.08 -12.42
CA TYR A 42 -9.81 -3.20 -13.27
C TYR A 42 -9.87 -4.52 -12.47
N ASN A 43 -8.92 -4.78 -11.58
CA ASN A 43 -8.87 -6.00 -10.77
C ASN A 43 -10.16 -6.23 -9.95
N PHE A 44 -10.79 -5.16 -9.48
CA PHE A 44 -12.07 -5.21 -8.74
C PHE A 44 -13.29 -4.79 -9.58
N SER A 45 -13.15 -4.71 -10.91
CA SER A 45 -14.26 -4.38 -11.80
C SER A 45 -15.19 -5.57 -12.04
N ASP A 46 -16.44 -5.27 -12.39
CA ASP A 46 -17.40 -6.30 -12.81
C ASP A 46 -16.92 -7.08 -14.04
N ASN A 47 -16.24 -6.43 -14.98
CA ASN A 47 -15.64 -7.10 -16.13
C ASN A 47 -14.63 -8.18 -15.70
N LYS A 48 -13.69 -7.85 -14.80
CA LYS A 48 -12.73 -8.83 -14.27
C LYS A 48 -13.45 -9.92 -13.47
N LYS A 49 -14.39 -9.55 -12.59
CA LYS A 49 -15.14 -10.50 -11.76
C LYS A 49 -15.89 -11.53 -12.59
N PHE A 50 -16.74 -11.10 -13.51
CA PHE A 50 -17.62 -12.01 -14.25
C PHE A 50 -16.90 -12.76 -15.38
N SER A 51 -15.83 -12.20 -15.96
CA SER A 51 -14.95 -12.98 -16.85
C SER A 51 -14.17 -14.05 -16.07
N THR A 52 -13.78 -13.76 -14.83
CA THR A 52 -13.18 -14.76 -13.92
C THR A 52 -14.18 -15.85 -13.56
N TRP A 53 -15.47 -15.53 -13.33
CA TRP A 53 -16.51 -16.55 -13.12
C TRP A 53 -16.64 -17.48 -14.32
N ARG A 54 -16.68 -16.93 -15.54
CA ARG A 54 -16.71 -17.73 -16.78
C ARG A 54 -15.46 -18.59 -16.94
N LYS A 55 -14.28 -18.06 -16.60
CA LYS A 55 -13.02 -18.82 -16.61
C LYS A 55 -13.03 -19.96 -15.60
N LEU A 56 -13.59 -19.74 -14.41
CA LEU A 56 -13.77 -20.79 -13.40
C LEU A 56 -14.73 -21.88 -13.89
N TRP A 57 -15.88 -21.53 -14.46
CA TRP A 57 -16.77 -22.53 -15.08
C TRP A 57 -16.10 -23.30 -16.21
N LEU A 58 -15.30 -22.64 -17.05
CA LEU A 58 -14.51 -23.31 -18.08
C LEU A 58 -13.50 -24.29 -17.47
N ASN A 59 -12.79 -23.87 -16.42
CA ASN A 59 -11.82 -24.72 -15.71
C ASN A 59 -12.51 -25.94 -15.08
N LEU A 60 -13.70 -25.74 -14.49
CA LEU A 60 -14.53 -26.83 -13.96
C LEU A 60 -14.86 -27.85 -15.04
N ALA A 61 -15.44 -27.38 -16.16
CA ALA A 61 -15.85 -28.23 -17.27
C ALA A 61 -14.65 -28.96 -17.89
N LYS A 62 -13.50 -28.29 -18.09
CA LYS A 62 -12.25 -28.91 -18.56
C LYS A 62 -11.80 -30.05 -17.64
N ALA A 63 -11.87 -29.84 -16.32
CA ALA A 63 -11.47 -30.86 -15.34
C ALA A 63 -12.48 -32.02 -15.26
N GLU A 64 -13.77 -31.73 -15.29
CA GLU A 64 -14.86 -32.72 -15.34
C GLU A 64 -14.76 -33.63 -16.58
N GLN A 65 -14.53 -33.05 -17.76
CA GLN A 65 -14.30 -33.79 -19.00
C GLN A 65 -13.09 -34.72 -18.85
N LYS A 66 -11.96 -34.21 -18.34
CA LYS A 66 -10.73 -34.98 -18.13
C LYS A 66 -10.92 -36.16 -17.16
N LEU A 67 -11.88 -36.06 -16.24
CA LEU A 67 -12.22 -37.11 -15.27
C LEU A 67 -13.34 -38.05 -15.74
N GLY A 68 -13.81 -37.87 -16.98
CA GLY A 68 -14.67 -38.81 -17.68
C GLY A 68 -16.16 -38.46 -17.65
N LEU A 69 -16.55 -37.20 -17.38
CA LEU A 69 -17.93 -36.75 -17.63
C LEU A 69 -18.11 -36.52 -19.14
N THR A 70 -18.77 -37.45 -19.80
CA THR A 70 -18.96 -37.48 -21.26
C THR A 70 -19.92 -36.42 -21.78
N GLU A 71 -20.75 -35.86 -20.90
CA GLU A 71 -21.68 -34.77 -21.15
C GLU A 71 -20.96 -33.46 -21.49
N VAL A 72 -19.70 -33.31 -21.05
CA VAL A 72 -18.87 -32.15 -21.35
C VAL A 72 -18.12 -32.38 -22.67
N THR A 73 -18.65 -31.84 -23.77
CA THR A 73 -18.06 -32.01 -25.11
C THR A 73 -16.99 -30.97 -25.44
N ASN A 74 -16.11 -31.28 -26.39
CA ASN A 74 -15.09 -30.32 -26.86
C ASN A 74 -15.71 -29.07 -27.47
N GLU A 75 -16.85 -29.22 -28.15
CA GLU A 75 -17.59 -28.10 -28.74
C GLU A 75 -18.15 -27.17 -27.66
N ALA A 76 -18.65 -27.72 -26.54
CA ALA A 76 -19.12 -26.93 -25.41
C ALA A 76 -17.96 -26.15 -24.78
N LEU A 77 -16.81 -26.79 -24.56
CA LEU A 77 -15.62 -26.12 -24.01
C LEU A 77 -15.10 -24.99 -24.92
N ALA A 78 -15.04 -25.23 -26.23
CA ALA A 78 -14.62 -24.22 -27.20
C ALA A 78 -15.56 -23.01 -27.22
N GLU A 79 -16.88 -23.23 -27.10
CA GLU A 79 -17.87 -22.16 -27.07
C GLU A 79 -17.79 -21.34 -25.77
N MET A 80 -17.56 -21.98 -24.63
CA MET A 80 -17.29 -21.30 -23.36
C MET A 80 -16.03 -20.43 -23.44
N GLU A 81 -14.94 -20.98 -23.99
CA GLU A 81 -13.65 -20.29 -24.12
C GLU A 81 -13.72 -19.07 -25.05
N ALA A 82 -14.46 -19.17 -26.16
CA ALA A 82 -14.69 -18.05 -27.07
C ALA A 82 -15.51 -16.90 -26.44
N ASN A 83 -16.24 -17.17 -25.36
CA ASN A 83 -17.19 -16.23 -24.75
C ASN A 83 -16.80 -15.78 -23.34
N LEU A 84 -15.54 -15.92 -22.90
CA LEU A 84 -15.13 -15.52 -21.54
C LEU A 84 -15.33 -14.03 -21.25
N SER A 85 -15.12 -13.15 -22.24
CA SER A 85 -15.27 -11.70 -22.13
C SER A 85 -16.55 -11.14 -22.77
N ASN A 86 -17.34 -11.98 -23.46
CA ASN A 86 -18.57 -11.57 -24.14
C ASN A 86 -19.76 -11.54 -23.16
N ILE A 87 -19.81 -10.53 -22.28
CA ILE A 87 -20.76 -10.47 -21.17
C ILE A 87 -21.88 -9.47 -21.46
N ASP A 88 -23.10 -9.97 -21.60
CA ASP A 88 -24.31 -9.15 -21.65
C ASP A 88 -24.76 -8.77 -20.23
N PHE A 89 -24.35 -7.58 -19.80
CA PHE A 89 -24.68 -7.03 -18.48
C PHE A 89 -26.16 -6.65 -18.34
N GLU A 90 -26.82 -6.25 -19.42
CA GLU A 90 -28.23 -5.88 -19.38
C GLU A 90 -29.10 -7.12 -19.14
N LEU A 91 -28.81 -8.21 -19.86
CA LEU A 91 -29.45 -9.50 -19.64
C LEU A 91 -29.16 -10.02 -18.23
N ALA A 92 -27.91 -9.97 -17.79
CA ALA A 92 -27.55 -10.41 -16.43
C ALA A 92 -28.33 -9.62 -15.36
N ALA A 93 -28.44 -8.30 -15.48
CA ALA A 93 -29.19 -7.46 -14.54
C ALA A 93 -30.71 -7.71 -14.59
N ALA A 94 -31.28 -7.98 -15.78
CA ALA A 94 -32.68 -8.37 -15.91
C ALA A 94 -32.95 -9.73 -15.24
N GLU A 95 -32.06 -10.68 -15.45
CA GLU A 95 -32.16 -12.01 -14.86
C GLU A 95 -31.91 -12.04 -13.36
N GLU A 96 -31.01 -11.20 -12.84
CA GLU A 96 -30.80 -11.04 -11.39
C GLU A 96 -32.04 -10.45 -10.73
N ARG A 97 -32.68 -9.44 -11.33
CA ARG A 97 -33.95 -8.89 -10.85
C ARG A 97 -35.06 -9.94 -10.81
N ARG A 98 -35.10 -10.85 -11.79
CA ARG A 98 -36.10 -11.92 -11.88
C ARG A 98 -35.82 -13.05 -10.88
N ARG A 99 -34.58 -13.52 -10.79
CA ARG A 99 -34.20 -14.70 -9.98
C ARG A 99 -33.83 -14.38 -8.54
N ARG A 100 -33.53 -13.11 -8.24
CA ARG A 100 -32.97 -12.65 -6.94
C ARG A 100 -31.69 -13.40 -6.55
N HIS A 101 -30.90 -13.78 -7.56
CA HIS A 101 -29.66 -14.53 -7.37
C HIS A 101 -28.66 -14.20 -8.50
N ASP A 102 -27.54 -13.55 -8.13
CA ASP A 102 -26.52 -13.06 -9.07
C ASP A 102 -25.83 -14.20 -9.85
N VAL A 103 -25.36 -15.25 -9.16
CA VAL A 103 -24.72 -16.40 -9.83
C VAL A 103 -25.65 -17.06 -10.84
N MET A 104 -26.90 -17.35 -10.47
CA MET A 104 -27.85 -17.99 -11.38
C MET A 104 -28.25 -17.10 -12.56
N ALA A 105 -28.26 -15.78 -12.37
CA ALA A 105 -28.40 -14.83 -13.47
C ALA A 105 -27.24 -14.98 -14.47
N HIS A 106 -26.00 -14.98 -13.98
CA HIS A 106 -24.82 -15.14 -14.83
C HIS A 106 -24.65 -16.53 -15.45
N VAL A 107 -25.09 -17.60 -14.78
CA VAL A 107 -25.17 -18.95 -15.39
C VAL A 107 -26.07 -18.92 -16.61
N HIS A 108 -27.25 -18.32 -16.50
CA HIS A 108 -28.17 -18.20 -17.63
C HIS A 108 -27.61 -17.31 -18.74
N THR A 109 -27.11 -16.12 -18.40
CA THR A 109 -26.50 -15.20 -19.38
C THR A 109 -25.33 -15.87 -20.11
N PHE A 110 -24.53 -16.69 -19.42
CA PHE A 110 -23.45 -17.43 -20.08
C PHE A 110 -23.97 -18.57 -20.95
N GLY A 111 -25.01 -19.29 -20.51
CA GLY A 111 -25.67 -20.31 -21.33
C GLY A 111 -26.34 -19.75 -22.59
N VAL A 112 -26.83 -18.51 -22.57
CA VAL A 112 -27.32 -17.81 -23.78
C VAL A 112 -26.17 -17.51 -24.75
N ALA A 113 -25.01 -17.10 -24.24
CA ALA A 113 -23.82 -16.86 -25.06
C ALA A 113 -23.12 -18.15 -25.52
N ALA A 114 -23.30 -19.26 -24.80
CA ALA A 114 -22.72 -20.57 -25.06
C ALA A 114 -23.80 -21.69 -25.00
N PRO A 115 -24.72 -21.75 -25.97
CA PRO A 115 -25.87 -22.65 -25.95
C PRO A 115 -25.52 -24.15 -25.88
N LYS A 116 -24.38 -24.59 -26.47
CA LYS A 116 -23.93 -25.99 -26.40
C LYS A 116 -23.42 -26.36 -25.01
N ALA A 117 -22.93 -25.37 -24.26
CA ALA A 117 -22.46 -25.55 -22.89
C ALA A 117 -23.54 -25.29 -21.83
N ALA A 118 -24.69 -24.69 -22.22
CA ALA A 118 -25.71 -24.21 -21.28
C ALA A 118 -26.14 -25.24 -20.22
N ALA A 119 -26.23 -26.52 -20.60
CA ALA A 119 -26.65 -27.60 -19.71
C ALA A 119 -25.56 -28.06 -18.73
N ILE A 120 -24.29 -27.78 -19.00
CA ILE A 120 -23.14 -28.23 -18.18
C ILE A 120 -22.49 -27.10 -17.38
N ILE A 121 -22.85 -25.84 -17.64
CA ILE A 121 -22.35 -24.71 -16.85
C ILE A 121 -22.80 -24.89 -15.40
N HIS A 122 -21.83 -24.83 -14.47
CA HIS A 122 -22.04 -24.95 -13.02
C HIS A 122 -22.44 -26.34 -12.53
N LEU A 123 -22.24 -27.39 -13.34
CA LEU A 123 -22.55 -28.77 -12.97
C LEU A 123 -21.87 -29.17 -11.64
N GLY A 124 -22.64 -29.75 -10.72
CA GLY A 124 -22.17 -30.17 -9.39
C GLY A 124 -21.76 -29.06 -8.41
N ALA A 125 -21.62 -27.81 -8.87
CA ALA A 125 -21.11 -26.70 -8.08
C ALA A 125 -22.20 -25.95 -7.29
N THR A 126 -21.75 -25.07 -6.40
CA THR A 126 -22.58 -24.09 -5.67
C THR A 126 -22.07 -22.69 -5.96
N SER A 127 -22.86 -21.64 -5.68
CA SER A 127 -22.51 -20.23 -5.89
C SER A 127 -21.08 -19.87 -5.45
N CYS A 128 -20.64 -20.40 -4.30
CA CYS A 128 -19.30 -20.17 -3.76
C CYS A 128 -18.16 -20.76 -4.59
N TYR A 129 -18.44 -21.64 -5.56
CA TYR A 129 -17.43 -22.05 -6.52
C TYR A 129 -16.94 -20.88 -7.36
N VAL A 130 -17.82 -19.98 -7.79
CA VAL A 130 -17.39 -18.82 -8.59
C VAL A 130 -17.17 -17.58 -7.75
N THR A 131 -17.98 -17.31 -6.72
CA THR A 131 -17.81 -16.10 -5.90
C THR A 131 -16.49 -16.14 -5.14
N ASP A 132 -16.29 -17.17 -4.31
CA ASP A 132 -15.17 -17.21 -3.36
C ASP A 132 -13.83 -17.48 -4.05
N ASN A 133 -13.80 -18.34 -5.08
CA ASN A 133 -12.58 -18.56 -5.85
C ASN A 133 -12.19 -17.34 -6.67
N ALA A 134 -13.15 -16.60 -7.24
CA ALA A 134 -12.85 -15.35 -7.95
C ALA A 134 -12.37 -14.26 -6.97
N ASP A 135 -12.95 -14.18 -5.77
CA ASP A 135 -12.46 -13.27 -4.73
C ASP A 135 -11.00 -13.61 -4.37
N LEU A 136 -10.66 -14.88 -4.14
CA LEU A 136 -9.27 -15.30 -3.85
C LEU A 136 -8.29 -14.95 -4.99
N ILE A 137 -8.72 -15.11 -6.25
CA ILE A 137 -7.95 -14.66 -7.42
C ILE A 137 -7.75 -13.15 -7.39
N ALA A 138 -8.81 -12.36 -7.13
CA ALA A 138 -8.72 -10.91 -7.06
C ALA A 138 -7.82 -10.43 -5.90
N LEU A 139 -7.84 -11.12 -4.75
CA LEU A 139 -6.96 -10.82 -3.62
C LEU A 139 -5.48 -11.10 -3.98
N ARG A 140 -5.18 -12.27 -4.56
CA ARG A 140 -3.83 -12.62 -5.03
C ARG A 140 -3.33 -11.61 -6.06
N ASP A 141 -4.11 -11.38 -7.11
CA ASP A 141 -3.78 -10.45 -8.19
C ASP A 141 -3.62 -9.01 -7.64
N GLY A 142 -4.40 -8.64 -6.62
CA GLY A 142 -4.27 -7.36 -5.91
C GLY A 142 -2.92 -7.21 -5.21
N PHE A 143 -2.45 -8.24 -4.50
CA PHE A 143 -1.11 -8.21 -3.90
C PHE A 143 0.00 -8.19 -4.96
N ASP A 144 -0.18 -8.92 -6.06
CA ASP A 144 0.76 -8.94 -7.18
C ASP A 144 0.89 -7.56 -7.86
N ILE A 145 -0.12 -6.68 -7.72
CA ILE A 145 -0.04 -5.26 -8.12
C ILE A 145 0.66 -4.40 -7.05
N LEU A 146 0.38 -4.62 -5.76
CA LEU A 146 0.91 -3.78 -4.66
C LEU A 146 2.39 -4.04 -4.36
N ILE A 147 2.82 -5.29 -4.33
CA ILE A 147 4.19 -5.68 -3.94
C ILE A 147 5.26 -5.01 -4.81
N PRO A 148 5.16 -4.99 -6.16
CA PRO A 148 6.11 -4.27 -7.01
C PRO A 148 6.20 -2.77 -6.68
N LYS A 149 5.07 -2.11 -6.41
CA LYS A 149 5.05 -0.69 -6.04
C LYS A 149 5.77 -0.45 -4.72
N LEU A 150 5.51 -1.28 -3.71
CA LEU A 150 6.19 -1.21 -2.42
C LEU A 150 7.70 -1.43 -2.55
N VAL A 151 8.13 -2.41 -3.36
CA VAL A 151 9.55 -2.65 -3.65
C VAL A 151 10.23 -1.41 -4.22
N ILE A 152 9.59 -0.74 -5.19
CA ILE A 152 10.16 0.47 -5.79
C ILE A 152 10.22 1.62 -4.77
N VAL A 153 9.18 1.79 -3.93
CA VAL A 153 9.22 2.77 -2.83
C VAL A 153 10.41 2.51 -1.89
N ILE A 154 10.63 1.26 -1.49
CA ILE A 154 11.77 0.86 -0.64
C ILE A 154 13.08 1.16 -1.35
N SER A 155 13.21 0.84 -2.65
CA SER A 155 14.42 1.11 -3.44
C SER A 155 14.74 2.61 -3.51
N ARG A 156 13.74 3.46 -3.80
CA ARG A 156 13.91 4.92 -3.89
C ARG A 156 14.30 5.54 -2.55
N PHE A 157 13.66 5.13 -1.45
CA PHE A 157 14.06 5.57 -0.12
C PHE A 157 15.43 5.05 0.29
N THR A 158 15.84 3.87 -0.19
CA THR A 158 17.19 3.33 0.02
C THR A 158 18.23 4.22 -0.65
N ALA A 159 18.01 4.61 -1.92
CA ALA A 159 18.87 5.55 -2.62
C ALA A 159 18.93 6.92 -1.92
N PHE A 160 17.78 7.43 -1.44
CA PHE A 160 17.73 8.66 -0.64
C PHE A 160 18.54 8.54 0.67
N ALA A 161 18.38 7.44 1.40
CA ALA A 161 19.11 7.19 2.64
C ALA A 161 20.63 7.16 2.42
N GLN A 162 21.09 6.51 1.34
CA GLN A 162 22.50 6.48 0.95
C GLN A 162 23.02 7.87 0.57
N LYS A 163 22.27 8.61 -0.25
CA LYS A 163 22.65 9.96 -0.71
C LYS A 163 22.88 10.92 0.46
N PHE A 164 22.04 10.83 1.48
CA PHE A 164 22.10 11.72 2.64
C PHE A 164 22.64 11.03 3.91
N ARG A 165 23.43 9.96 3.74
CA ARG A 165 23.97 9.15 4.84
C ARG A 165 24.77 9.95 5.86
N ASP A 166 25.53 10.94 5.40
CA ASP A 166 26.44 11.76 6.23
C ASP A 166 25.86 13.12 6.62
N LEU A 167 24.70 13.53 6.08
CA LEU A 167 24.17 14.88 6.29
C LEU A 167 23.59 15.02 7.71
N PRO A 168 24.25 15.74 8.64
CA PRO A 168 23.74 15.89 10.00
C PRO A 168 22.43 16.67 10.01
N THR A 169 21.48 16.25 10.84
CA THR A 169 20.22 16.94 11.08
C THR A 169 19.87 16.83 12.56
N LEU A 170 19.12 17.80 13.07
CA LEU A 170 18.68 17.80 14.46
C LEU A 170 17.82 16.56 14.75
N GLY A 171 18.16 15.80 15.79
CA GLY A 171 17.32 14.72 16.28
C GLY A 171 16.11 15.28 17.02
N PHE A 172 15.01 14.52 17.03
CA PHE A 172 13.78 14.94 17.72
C PHE A 172 13.22 13.82 18.58
N THR A 173 13.03 14.11 19.86
CA THR A 173 12.25 13.31 20.82
C THR A 173 11.23 14.25 21.47
N HIS A 174 9.95 13.88 21.52
CA HIS A 174 8.86 14.81 21.89
C HIS A 174 8.79 16.06 20.99
N PHE A 175 9.32 15.96 19.77
CA PHE A 175 9.52 17.08 18.86
C PHE A 175 10.33 18.25 19.46
N GLN A 176 11.16 17.96 20.48
CA GLN A 176 12.15 18.87 21.04
C GLN A 176 13.54 18.53 20.48
N PRO A 177 14.44 19.53 20.35
CA PRO A 177 15.84 19.32 19.98
C PRO A 177 16.49 18.22 20.83
N ALA A 178 17.09 17.23 20.16
CA ALA A 178 17.83 16.14 20.76
C ALA A 178 19.15 15.90 19.99
N GLN A 179 19.97 14.96 20.48
CA GLN A 179 21.24 14.57 19.86
C GLN A 179 21.11 14.40 18.34
N LEU A 180 22.14 14.85 17.61
CA LEU A 180 22.08 14.84 16.16
C LEU A 180 21.94 13.42 15.61
N THR A 181 21.28 13.34 14.45
CA THR A 181 21.25 12.15 13.60
C THR A 181 21.67 12.57 12.19
N THR A 182 21.51 11.71 11.19
CA THR A 182 21.62 12.10 9.78
C THR A 182 20.30 11.99 9.07
N VAL A 183 20.11 12.77 8.00
CA VAL A 183 18.92 12.69 7.15
C VAL A 183 18.75 11.26 6.62
N GLY A 184 19.83 10.63 6.18
CA GLY A 184 19.84 9.23 5.77
C GLY A 184 19.44 8.28 6.90
N LYS A 185 19.97 8.48 8.11
CA LYS A 185 19.61 7.65 9.28
C LYS A 185 18.14 7.80 9.68
N ARG A 186 17.54 8.98 9.56
CA ARG A 186 16.10 9.16 9.76
C ARG A 186 15.30 8.34 8.74
N CYS A 187 15.70 8.37 7.48
CA CYS A 187 15.05 7.60 6.41
C CYS A 187 15.09 6.08 6.67
N THR A 188 16.16 5.55 7.28
CA THR A 188 16.20 4.11 7.65
C THR A 188 15.11 3.68 8.63
N LEU A 189 14.55 4.60 9.43
CA LEU A 189 13.42 4.28 10.30
C LEU A 189 12.16 3.98 9.47
N TRP A 190 11.94 4.75 8.40
CA TRP A 190 10.82 4.52 7.48
C TRP A 190 11.00 3.23 6.68
N LEU A 191 12.23 2.97 6.20
CA LEU A 191 12.57 1.76 5.46
C LEU A 191 12.38 0.48 6.29
N GLN A 192 12.72 0.51 7.58
CA GLN A 192 12.52 -0.63 8.49
C GLN A 192 11.06 -1.06 8.53
N ASP A 193 10.14 -0.10 8.69
CA ASP A 193 8.70 -0.38 8.74
C ASP A 193 8.20 -0.89 7.38
N LEU A 194 8.64 -0.28 6.27
CA LEU A 194 8.28 -0.72 4.91
C LEU A 194 8.78 -2.14 4.58
N LEU A 195 9.95 -2.56 5.09
CA LEU A 195 10.42 -3.94 4.94
C LEU A 195 9.53 -4.93 5.73
N MET A 196 9.04 -4.53 6.90
CA MET A 196 8.09 -5.33 7.66
C MET A 196 6.77 -5.47 6.90
N ASP A 197 6.30 -4.41 6.27
CA ASP A 197 5.11 -4.46 5.41
C ASP A 197 5.34 -5.34 4.17
N LEU A 198 6.51 -5.24 3.50
CA LEU A 198 6.83 -6.10 2.35
C LEU A 198 6.72 -7.58 2.73
N ARG A 199 7.35 -7.98 3.85
CA ARG A 199 7.22 -9.34 4.39
C ARG A 199 5.77 -9.71 4.68
N ASN A 200 4.99 -8.80 5.27
CA ASN A 200 3.59 -9.07 5.63
C ASN A 200 2.71 -9.25 4.38
N LEU A 201 2.91 -8.42 3.34
CA LEU A 201 2.18 -8.50 2.07
C LEU A 201 2.56 -9.77 1.31
N GLN A 202 3.85 -10.11 1.23
CA GLN A 202 4.33 -11.37 0.64
C GLN A 202 3.70 -12.57 1.34
N ARG A 203 3.79 -12.62 2.67
CA ARG A 203 3.18 -13.68 3.47
C ARG A 203 1.67 -13.77 3.22
N ALA A 204 0.96 -12.65 3.29
CA ALA A 204 -0.49 -12.64 3.07
C ALA A 204 -0.86 -13.13 1.67
N ARG A 205 -0.05 -12.82 0.65
CA ARG A 205 -0.21 -13.27 -0.73
C ARG A 205 0.09 -14.76 -0.89
N ASP A 206 1.22 -15.23 -0.38
CA ASP A 206 1.72 -16.60 -0.57
C ASP A 206 0.98 -17.62 0.31
N ASP A 207 0.42 -17.19 1.45
CA ASP A 207 -0.42 -18.02 2.30
C ASP A 207 -1.84 -18.23 1.71
N LEU A 208 -2.24 -17.46 0.69
CA LEU A 208 -3.57 -17.62 0.07
C LEU A 208 -3.69 -19.00 -0.56
N ARG A 209 -4.71 -19.73 -0.12
CA ARG A 209 -5.08 -21.03 -0.71
C ARG A 209 -6.37 -20.90 -1.50
N PHE A 210 -6.55 -21.79 -2.46
CA PHE A 210 -7.79 -21.85 -3.22
C PHE A 210 -8.91 -22.50 -2.41
N ARG A 211 -10.17 -22.09 -2.62
CA ARG A 211 -11.30 -22.83 -2.04
C ARG A 211 -11.51 -24.15 -2.78
N GLY A 212 -11.47 -24.10 -4.11
CA GLY A 212 -11.68 -25.28 -4.96
C GLY A 212 -13.16 -25.69 -5.08
N VAL A 213 -13.41 -26.98 -5.31
CA VAL A 213 -14.74 -27.58 -5.42
C VAL A 213 -15.16 -28.25 -4.12
N LYS A 214 -15.92 -27.52 -3.29
CA LYS A 214 -16.27 -27.97 -1.92
C LYS A 214 -17.77 -28.26 -1.70
N GLY A 215 -18.62 -27.96 -2.68
CA GLY A 215 -20.08 -28.06 -2.53
C GLY A 215 -20.65 -27.03 -1.54
N THR A 216 -21.93 -27.20 -1.16
CA THR A 216 -22.70 -26.22 -0.38
C THR A 216 -22.28 -26.12 1.10
N THR A 217 -21.80 -27.20 1.71
CA THR A 217 -21.42 -27.25 3.14
C THR A 217 -20.00 -27.76 3.34
N GLY A 218 -19.17 -27.75 2.29
CA GLY A 218 -17.78 -28.18 2.38
C GLY A 218 -17.53 -29.67 2.17
N THR A 219 -18.59 -30.47 2.09
CA THR A 219 -18.52 -31.95 2.07
C THR A 219 -18.41 -32.56 0.67
N GLN A 220 -18.48 -31.74 -0.38
CA GLN A 220 -18.37 -32.20 -1.77
C GLN A 220 -19.45 -33.21 -2.23
N ALA A 221 -20.55 -33.35 -1.48
CA ALA A 221 -21.57 -34.37 -1.74
C ALA A 221 -22.16 -34.34 -3.17
N SER A 222 -22.36 -33.15 -3.74
CA SER A 222 -22.84 -33.00 -5.11
C SER A 222 -21.87 -33.58 -6.14
N PHE A 223 -20.57 -33.33 -5.98
CA PHE A 223 -19.53 -33.89 -6.84
C PHE A 223 -19.34 -35.39 -6.62
N LEU A 224 -19.45 -35.88 -5.37
CA LEU A 224 -19.39 -37.30 -5.08
C LEU A 224 -20.52 -38.07 -5.79
N THR A 225 -21.73 -37.52 -5.77
CA THR A 225 -22.86 -38.07 -6.53
C THR A 225 -22.60 -38.01 -8.03
N LEU A 226 -22.06 -36.90 -8.54
CA LEU A 226 -21.73 -36.74 -9.96
C LEU A 226 -20.71 -37.78 -10.46
N PHE A 227 -19.80 -38.22 -9.57
CA PHE A 227 -18.84 -39.28 -9.85
C PHE A 227 -19.24 -40.65 -9.28
N ASN A 228 -20.52 -40.89 -9.03
CA ASN A 228 -21.05 -42.20 -8.60
C ASN A 228 -20.36 -42.79 -7.36
N GLY A 229 -19.97 -41.95 -6.40
CA GLY A 229 -19.27 -42.37 -5.18
C GLY A 229 -17.75 -42.52 -5.32
N ASP A 230 -17.15 -42.14 -6.44
CA ASP A 230 -15.70 -42.19 -6.62
C ASP A 230 -15.01 -41.00 -5.93
N HIS A 231 -14.52 -41.25 -4.71
CA HIS A 231 -13.78 -40.27 -3.91
C HIS A 231 -12.49 -39.79 -4.59
N GLY A 232 -11.79 -40.67 -5.31
CA GLY A 232 -10.53 -40.33 -5.98
C GLY A 232 -10.74 -39.30 -7.10
N LYS A 233 -11.84 -39.40 -7.85
CA LYS A 233 -12.21 -38.38 -8.85
C LYS A 233 -12.58 -37.04 -8.23
N VAL A 234 -13.25 -37.03 -7.08
CA VAL A 234 -13.57 -35.77 -6.37
C VAL A 234 -12.30 -35.05 -5.93
N GLU A 235 -11.34 -35.77 -5.34
CA GLU A 235 -10.02 -35.21 -4.97
C GLU A 235 -9.24 -34.73 -6.19
N ALA A 236 -9.24 -35.51 -7.27
CA ALA A 236 -8.59 -35.13 -8.52
C ALA A 236 -9.24 -33.89 -9.16
N LEU A 237 -10.57 -33.74 -9.09
CA LEU A 237 -11.28 -32.56 -9.57
C LEU A 237 -10.81 -31.31 -8.82
N ASP A 238 -10.77 -31.37 -7.49
CA ASP A 238 -10.33 -30.26 -6.63
C ASP A 238 -8.89 -29.84 -6.93
N LYS A 239 -8.00 -30.81 -7.10
CA LYS A 239 -6.61 -30.56 -7.49
C LYS A 239 -6.51 -29.90 -8.87
N LEU A 240 -7.18 -30.45 -9.88
CA LEU A 240 -7.12 -29.94 -11.25
C LEU A 240 -7.65 -28.50 -11.35
N VAL A 241 -8.80 -28.18 -10.74
CA VAL A 241 -9.34 -26.80 -10.80
C VAL A 241 -8.45 -25.80 -10.05
N THR A 242 -7.70 -26.26 -9.05
CA THR A 242 -6.76 -25.44 -8.28
C THR A 242 -5.53 -25.11 -9.12
N GLU A 243 -4.93 -26.12 -9.75
CA GLU A 243 -3.81 -25.96 -10.69
C GLU A 243 -4.19 -25.06 -11.87
N LEU A 244 -5.36 -25.29 -12.50
CA LEU A 244 -5.86 -24.47 -13.61
C LEU A 244 -6.16 -23.01 -13.22
N SER A 245 -6.33 -22.74 -11.93
CA SER A 245 -6.55 -21.40 -11.38
C SER A 245 -5.25 -20.72 -10.91
N GLY A 246 -4.12 -21.42 -10.99
CA GLY A 246 -2.80 -20.90 -10.63
C GLY A 246 -2.60 -20.78 -9.11
N PHE A 247 -3.08 -21.76 -8.35
CA PHE A 247 -2.81 -21.89 -6.92
C PHE A 247 -2.06 -23.20 -6.65
N ASP A 248 -1.15 -23.18 -5.68
CA ASP A 248 -0.36 -24.35 -5.32
C ASP A 248 -1.10 -25.28 -4.34
N ALA A 249 -2.09 -24.75 -3.62
CA ALA A 249 -2.80 -25.49 -2.57
C ALA A 249 -4.25 -25.01 -2.39
N THR A 250 -5.07 -25.90 -1.82
CA THR A 250 -6.42 -25.59 -1.34
C THR A 250 -6.49 -25.46 0.18
N TYR A 251 -7.54 -24.83 0.70
CA TYR A 251 -7.85 -24.94 2.13
C TYR A 251 -8.18 -26.40 2.48
N SER A 252 -7.53 -26.89 3.54
CA SER A 252 -7.65 -28.29 3.99
C SER A 252 -9.07 -28.63 4.43
N VAL A 253 -9.79 -27.67 5.02
CA VAL A 253 -11.19 -27.81 5.43
C VAL A 253 -11.92 -26.50 5.17
N THR A 254 -13.19 -26.59 4.77
CA THR A 254 -14.07 -25.45 4.52
C THR A 254 -15.50 -25.80 4.95
N GLY A 255 -16.29 -24.79 5.34
CA GLY A 255 -17.75 -24.87 5.26
C GLY A 255 -18.20 -24.58 3.82
N GLN A 256 -19.16 -23.68 3.66
CA GLN A 256 -19.56 -23.21 2.33
C GLN A 256 -18.50 -22.33 1.67
N THR A 257 -17.71 -21.57 2.44
CA THR A 257 -16.76 -20.55 1.97
C THR A 257 -15.32 -20.94 2.31
N TYR A 258 -14.34 -20.20 1.78
CA TYR A 258 -13.05 -20.16 2.49
C TYR A 258 -13.23 -19.48 3.87
N PRO A 259 -12.34 -19.73 4.85
CA PRO A 259 -12.48 -19.12 6.17
C PRO A 259 -12.37 -17.60 6.09
N ARG A 260 -13.38 -16.85 6.57
CA ARG A 260 -13.35 -15.37 6.57
C ARG A 260 -12.25 -14.78 7.47
N LYS A 261 -11.57 -15.60 8.27
CA LYS A 261 -10.29 -15.26 8.90
C LYS A 261 -9.23 -14.80 7.87
N VAL A 262 -9.27 -15.33 6.65
CA VAL A 262 -8.38 -14.94 5.55
C VAL A 262 -8.58 -13.46 5.20
N ASP A 263 -9.82 -12.99 5.12
CA ASP A 263 -10.13 -11.58 4.84
C ASP A 263 -9.56 -10.67 5.93
N TYR A 264 -9.67 -11.08 7.20
CA TYR A 264 -9.08 -10.35 8.32
C TYR A 264 -7.54 -10.31 8.24
N ASP A 265 -6.89 -11.44 7.95
CA ASP A 265 -5.44 -11.52 7.82
C ASP A 265 -4.93 -10.66 6.64
N VAL A 266 -5.65 -10.62 5.52
CA VAL A 266 -5.39 -9.74 4.37
C VAL A 266 -5.54 -8.27 4.75
N LEU A 267 -6.67 -7.89 5.34
CA LEU A 267 -6.94 -6.49 5.71
C LEU A 267 -5.96 -5.98 6.76
N ASN A 268 -5.52 -6.81 7.71
CA ASN A 268 -4.49 -6.42 8.68
C ASN A 268 -3.14 -6.11 8.04
N SER A 269 -2.74 -6.87 7.02
CA SER A 269 -1.48 -6.61 6.31
C SER A 269 -1.51 -5.24 5.63
N LEU A 270 -2.64 -4.85 5.06
CA LEU A 270 -2.84 -3.54 4.44
C LEU A 270 -2.98 -2.43 5.48
N ALA A 271 -3.66 -2.69 6.61
CA ALA A 271 -3.75 -1.73 7.71
C ALA A 271 -2.39 -1.40 8.34
N SER A 272 -1.51 -2.41 8.48
CA SER A 272 -0.11 -2.21 8.90
C SER A 272 0.62 -1.25 7.97
N LEU A 273 0.53 -1.46 6.65
CA LEU A 273 1.07 -0.56 5.64
C LEU A 273 0.51 0.87 5.78
N GLY A 274 -0.79 1.00 6.08
CA GLY A 274 -1.41 2.29 6.39
C GLY A 274 -0.74 2.99 7.59
N ALA A 275 -0.47 2.28 8.69
CA ALA A 275 0.21 2.86 9.85
C ALA A 275 1.61 3.37 9.50
N THR A 276 2.40 2.56 8.77
CA THR A 276 3.73 2.92 8.26
C THR A 276 3.68 4.18 7.39
N ALA A 277 2.79 4.20 6.39
CA ALA A 277 2.65 5.31 5.46
C ALA A 277 2.21 6.59 6.16
N HIS A 278 1.27 6.51 7.12
CA HIS A 278 0.82 7.65 7.91
C HIS A 278 1.97 8.24 8.75
N ARG A 279 2.76 7.39 9.41
CA ARG A 279 3.89 7.81 10.25
C ARG A 279 5.01 8.45 9.43
N LEU A 280 5.34 7.88 8.27
CA LEU A 280 6.33 8.44 7.32
C LEU A 280 5.87 9.80 6.80
N ALA A 281 4.64 9.88 6.26
CA ALA A 281 4.13 11.12 5.68
C ALA A 281 3.93 12.22 6.73
N THR A 282 3.66 11.86 7.99
CA THR A 282 3.61 12.82 9.11
C THR A 282 4.99 13.43 9.38
N ASP A 283 6.06 12.63 9.39
CA ASP A 283 7.42 13.17 9.51
C ASP A 283 7.73 14.16 8.39
N LEU A 284 7.40 13.82 7.14
CA LEU A 284 7.64 14.71 6.01
C LEU A 284 6.87 16.02 6.13
N ARG A 285 5.63 16.00 6.63
CA ARG A 285 4.84 17.21 6.90
C ARG A 285 5.50 18.09 7.98
N LEU A 286 6.03 17.48 9.05
CA LEU A 286 6.77 18.20 10.08
C LEU A 286 8.07 18.80 9.52
N LEU A 287 8.80 18.04 8.70
CA LEU A 287 10.04 18.49 8.06
C LEU A 287 9.80 19.62 7.05
N ALA A 288 8.65 19.61 6.38
CA ALA A 288 8.22 20.70 5.50
C ALA A 288 7.92 21.99 6.28
N ASN A 289 7.23 21.90 7.43
CA ASN A 289 7.05 23.05 8.33
C ASN A 289 8.40 23.65 8.75
N LEU A 290 9.33 22.75 9.08
CA LEU A 290 10.71 23.04 9.43
C LEU A 290 11.57 23.55 8.25
N LYS A 291 11.07 23.47 7.01
CA LYS A 291 11.75 23.81 5.74
C LYS A 291 13.04 23.02 5.51
N GLU A 292 13.14 21.83 6.09
CA GLU A 292 14.31 20.96 5.93
C GLU A 292 14.15 20.03 4.73
N ILE A 293 12.94 19.50 4.56
CA ILE A 293 12.59 18.57 3.48
C ILE A 293 11.19 18.92 2.98
N GLU A 294 11.02 18.99 1.66
CA GLU A 294 9.73 19.19 1.00
C GLU A 294 9.41 18.02 0.06
N GLU A 295 8.12 17.76 -0.14
CA GLU A 295 7.65 16.87 -1.20
C GLU A 295 7.91 17.48 -2.59
N PRO A 296 7.93 16.67 -3.67
CA PRO A 296 8.15 17.18 -5.02
C PRO A 296 7.15 18.30 -5.38
N PHE A 297 7.58 19.29 -6.13
CA PHE A 297 6.73 20.40 -6.57
C PHE A 297 6.79 20.51 -8.09
N GLU A 298 5.65 20.34 -8.77
CA GLU A 298 5.59 20.42 -10.23
C GLU A 298 5.73 21.87 -10.68
N LYS A 299 6.25 22.08 -11.90
CA LYS A 299 6.58 23.40 -12.44
C LYS A 299 5.38 24.37 -12.41
N ASP A 300 4.20 23.87 -12.73
CA ASP A 300 2.96 24.64 -12.83
C ASP A 300 2.03 24.45 -11.60
N GLN A 301 2.51 23.79 -10.55
CA GLN A 301 1.71 23.53 -9.34
C GLN A 301 1.43 24.83 -8.59
N ILE A 302 0.17 25.08 -8.26
CA ILE A 302 -0.24 26.20 -7.41
C ILE A 302 -0.36 25.70 -5.96
N GLY A 303 0.51 26.19 -5.08
CA GLY A 303 0.54 25.78 -3.66
C GLY A 303 -0.58 26.37 -2.81
N SER A 304 -1.06 27.57 -3.15
CA SER A 304 -2.17 28.27 -2.48
C SER A 304 -2.83 29.25 -3.45
N SER A 305 -4.16 29.36 -3.40
CA SER A 305 -4.92 30.34 -4.20
C SER A 305 -4.69 31.80 -3.79
N ALA A 306 -4.09 32.06 -2.61
CA ALA A 306 -3.92 33.41 -2.06
C ALA A 306 -2.46 33.77 -1.70
N MET A 307 -1.59 32.80 -1.45
CA MET A 307 -0.21 33.05 -0.99
C MET A 307 0.82 32.42 -1.94
N ALA A 308 1.44 33.24 -2.80
CA ALA A 308 2.35 32.78 -3.85
C ALA A 308 3.61 32.03 -3.34
N TYR A 309 4.08 32.31 -2.12
CA TYR A 309 5.25 31.66 -1.54
C TYR A 309 4.92 30.35 -0.80
N LYS A 310 3.64 30.05 -0.54
CA LYS A 310 3.24 28.96 0.36
C LYS A 310 3.16 27.64 -0.41
N ARG A 311 4.04 26.70 -0.05
CA ARG A 311 4.01 25.31 -0.49
C ARG A 311 3.47 24.42 0.63
N ASN A 312 2.49 23.56 0.30
CA ASN A 312 1.87 22.66 1.25
C ASN A 312 2.23 21.20 0.90
N PRO A 313 2.49 20.34 1.90
CA PRO A 313 2.78 18.93 1.70
C PRO A 313 1.48 18.13 1.42
N MET A 314 0.75 18.51 0.36
CA MET A 314 -0.60 18.01 0.07
C MET A 314 -0.62 16.51 -0.28
N ARG A 315 0.43 15.99 -0.91
CA ARG A 315 0.54 14.56 -1.22
C ARG A 315 0.75 13.78 0.07
N CYS A 316 1.62 14.25 0.96
CA CYS A 316 1.81 13.64 2.27
C CYS A 316 0.53 13.71 3.14
N GLU A 317 -0.22 14.81 3.08
CA GLU A 317 -1.52 14.94 3.75
C GLU A 317 -2.55 13.93 3.23
N ARG A 318 -2.59 13.73 1.90
CA ARG A 318 -3.45 12.72 1.26
C ARG A 318 -3.03 11.30 1.65
N VAL A 319 -1.73 11.00 1.69
CA VAL A 319 -1.22 9.72 2.22
C VAL A 319 -1.73 9.50 3.64
N CYS A 320 -1.62 10.49 4.53
CA CYS A 320 -2.12 10.36 5.90
C CYS A 320 -3.64 10.12 5.95
N ALA A 321 -4.42 10.85 5.16
CA ALA A 321 -5.88 10.73 5.13
C ALA A 321 -6.32 9.33 4.68
N LEU A 322 -5.79 8.83 3.57
CA LEU A 322 -6.13 7.53 3.01
C LEU A 322 -5.58 6.37 3.86
N SER A 323 -4.39 6.52 4.42
CA SER A 323 -3.83 5.55 5.35
C SER A 323 -4.72 5.33 6.58
N ARG A 324 -5.41 6.38 7.05
CA ARG A 324 -6.38 6.28 8.15
C ARG A 324 -7.61 5.45 7.78
N HIS A 325 -8.11 5.63 6.56
CA HIS A 325 -9.18 4.78 6.03
C HIS A 325 -8.74 3.32 6.00
N LEU A 326 -7.54 3.06 5.46
CA LEU A 326 -6.97 1.71 5.35
C LEU A 326 -6.83 1.01 6.70
N MET A 327 -6.32 1.71 7.72
CA MET A 327 -6.25 1.20 9.09
C MET A 327 -7.64 0.85 9.68
N THR A 328 -8.66 1.64 9.35
CA THR A 328 -10.02 1.47 9.90
C THR A 328 -10.71 0.24 9.30
N LEU A 329 -10.43 -0.10 8.04
CA LEU A 329 -11.07 -1.23 7.36
C LEU A 329 -10.74 -2.60 7.98
N ALA A 330 -9.61 -2.76 8.68
CA ALA A 330 -9.26 -4.03 9.32
C ALA A 330 -10.29 -4.52 10.35
N ALA A 331 -10.94 -3.59 11.06
CA ALA A 331 -11.99 -3.93 12.03
C ALA A 331 -13.20 -4.60 11.36
N ASN A 332 -13.54 -4.23 10.11
CA ASN A 332 -14.62 -4.89 9.36
C ASN A 332 -14.33 -6.39 9.20
N GLY A 333 -13.12 -6.74 8.77
CA GLY A 333 -12.71 -8.14 8.61
C GLY A 333 -12.82 -8.94 9.91
N ALA A 334 -12.39 -8.35 11.03
CA ALA A 334 -12.50 -8.98 12.35
C ALA A 334 -13.95 -9.26 12.74
N HIS A 335 -14.82 -8.25 12.62
CA HIS A 335 -16.23 -8.36 12.99
C HIS A 335 -16.95 -9.39 12.13
N THR A 336 -16.77 -9.36 10.80
CA THR A 336 -17.40 -10.32 9.88
C THR A 336 -16.94 -11.75 10.16
N ALA A 337 -15.65 -11.98 10.41
CA ALA A 337 -15.14 -13.32 10.69
C ALA A 337 -15.69 -13.89 12.01
N ALA A 338 -15.84 -13.05 13.04
CA ALA A 338 -16.25 -13.49 14.37
C ALA A 338 -17.72 -13.94 14.46
N VAL A 339 -18.57 -13.46 13.54
CA VAL A 339 -20.02 -13.72 13.57
C VAL A 339 -20.50 -14.67 12.48
N GLN A 340 -19.59 -15.33 11.75
CA GLN A 340 -19.99 -16.41 10.85
C GLN A 340 -20.58 -17.58 11.64
N TRP A 341 -21.86 -17.90 11.39
CA TRP A 341 -22.51 -19.03 12.06
C TRP A 341 -22.34 -20.31 11.25
N LEU A 342 -21.80 -21.34 11.92
CA LEU A 342 -21.66 -22.69 11.38
C LEU A 342 -20.94 -22.68 10.01
N GLU A 343 -21.51 -23.32 8.97
CA GLU A 343 -20.85 -23.45 7.66
C GLU A 343 -20.87 -22.17 6.80
N ARG A 344 -21.79 -21.22 7.05
CA ARG A 344 -21.81 -19.84 6.49
C ARG A 344 -23.08 -19.08 6.92
N THR A 345 -22.95 -17.76 7.12
CA THR A 345 -24.05 -16.78 7.00
C THR A 345 -23.75 -15.71 5.93
N LEU A 346 -24.79 -15.19 5.25
CA LEU A 346 -24.65 -14.32 4.07
C LEU A 346 -24.44 -12.82 4.39
N ASP A 347 -24.44 -12.46 5.68
CA ASP A 347 -24.13 -11.11 6.17
C ASP A 347 -22.71 -10.65 5.80
N ASP A 348 -21.82 -11.60 5.46
CA ASP A 348 -20.49 -11.34 4.92
C ASP A 348 -20.51 -10.67 3.53
N SER A 349 -21.50 -10.98 2.70
CA SER A 349 -21.50 -10.68 1.26
C SER A 349 -21.43 -9.18 0.97
N ALA A 350 -22.32 -8.40 1.59
CA ALA A 350 -22.39 -6.96 1.35
C ALA A 350 -21.15 -6.24 1.92
N ASN A 351 -20.71 -6.62 3.13
CA ASN A 351 -19.55 -6.01 3.77
C ASN A 351 -18.27 -6.21 2.94
N ARG A 352 -18.01 -7.45 2.48
CA ARG A 352 -16.82 -7.81 1.70
C ARG A 352 -16.76 -7.11 0.34
N ARG A 353 -17.91 -6.87 -0.29
CA ARG A 353 -18.02 -6.11 -1.55
C ARG A 353 -17.57 -4.65 -1.41
N ILE A 354 -17.53 -4.12 -0.19
CA ILE A 354 -17.06 -2.77 0.13
C ILE A 354 -15.62 -2.84 0.67
N ALA A 355 -15.41 -3.56 1.76
CA ALA A 355 -14.16 -3.50 2.52
C ALA A 355 -12.95 -4.03 1.74
N LEU A 356 -13.11 -5.13 0.98
CA LEU A 356 -11.97 -5.72 0.27
C LEU A 356 -11.52 -4.83 -0.90
N PRO A 357 -12.38 -4.42 -1.86
CA PRO A 357 -11.95 -3.53 -2.93
C PRO A 357 -11.42 -2.20 -2.42
N GLU A 358 -12.10 -1.57 -1.44
CA GLU A 358 -11.66 -0.28 -0.91
C GLU A 358 -10.29 -0.35 -0.25
N ALA A 359 -9.97 -1.44 0.46
CA ALA A 359 -8.66 -1.60 1.08
C ALA A 359 -7.53 -1.68 0.04
N PHE A 360 -7.69 -2.50 -0.99
CA PHE A 360 -6.68 -2.63 -2.05
C PHE A 360 -6.54 -1.36 -2.89
N LEU A 361 -7.66 -0.71 -3.26
CA LEU A 361 -7.64 0.57 -3.95
C LEU A 361 -6.94 1.64 -3.11
N THR A 362 -7.24 1.71 -1.81
CA THR A 362 -6.62 2.68 -0.90
C THR A 362 -5.12 2.44 -0.75
N ALA A 363 -4.70 1.18 -0.57
CA ALA A 363 -3.28 0.81 -0.51
C ALA A 363 -2.55 1.15 -1.81
N ASP A 364 -3.19 0.91 -2.96
CA ASP A 364 -2.66 1.23 -4.29
C ASP A 364 -2.40 2.74 -4.47
N ILE A 365 -3.35 3.56 -4.02
CA ILE A 365 -3.23 5.02 -4.05
C ILE A 365 -2.12 5.48 -3.12
N VAL A 366 -2.07 4.96 -1.90
CA VAL A 366 -1.03 5.30 -0.91
C VAL A 366 0.36 4.98 -1.47
N LEU A 367 0.56 3.80 -2.05
CA LEU A 367 1.84 3.44 -2.67
C LEU A 367 2.16 4.31 -3.88
N SER A 368 1.16 4.65 -4.71
CA SER A 368 1.36 5.54 -5.87
C SER A 368 1.80 6.95 -5.43
N LEU A 369 1.20 7.49 -4.36
CA LEU A 369 1.63 8.76 -3.77
C LEU A 369 3.04 8.66 -3.18
N LEU A 370 3.37 7.58 -2.49
CA LEU A 370 4.72 7.36 -1.95
C LEU A 370 5.77 7.19 -3.05
N LEU A 371 5.41 6.58 -4.19
CA LEU A 371 6.28 6.51 -5.37
C LEU A 371 6.61 7.92 -5.88
N ASN A 372 5.60 8.79 -6.00
CA ASN A 372 5.81 10.18 -6.40
C ASN A 372 6.66 10.96 -5.40
N ILE A 373 6.33 10.88 -4.11
CA ILE A 373 7.05 11.57 -3.05
C ILE A 373 8.52 11.13 -3.05
N SER A 374 8.78 9.82 -3.03
CA SER A 374 10.13 9.26 -2.95
C SER A 374 10.99 9.57 -4.19
N ALA A 375 10.40 9.80 -5.36
CA ALA A 375 11.13 10.19 -6.57
C ALA A 375 11.71 11.61 -6.52
N GLY A 376 11.08 12.51 -5.77
CA GLY A 376 11.36 13.95 -5.88
C GLY A 376 11.43 14.69 -4.55
N LEU A 377 11.78 14.01 -3.44
CA LEU A 377 12.05 14.68 -2.18
C LEU A 377 13.16 15.74 -2.35
N VAL A 378 12.88 16.96 -1.91
CA VAL A 378 13.84 18.07 -1.94
C VAL A 378 14.37 18.29 -0.53
N VAL A 379 15.69 18.29 -0.36
CA VAL A 379 16.37 18.54 0.91
C VAL A 379 17.02 19.91 0.85
N TYR A 380 16.96 20.67 1.95
CA TYR A 380 17.57 21.99 2.08
C TYR A 380 18.72 21.99 3.11
N PRO A 381 19.94 21.56 2.73
CA PRO A 381 21.07 21.42 3.67
C PRO A 381 21.41 22.68 4.46
N GLN A 382 21.24 23.87 3.86
CA GLN A 382 21.55 25.12 4.54
C GLN A 382 20.55 25.47 5.65
N VAL A 383 19.26 25.16 5.46
CA VAL A 383 18.24 25.31 6.51
C VAL A 383 18.51 24.34 7.65
N ILE A 384 18.84 23.08 7.31
CA ILE A 384 19.22 22.06 8.28
C ILE A 384 20.45 22.51 9.08
N ARG A 385 21.49 22.99 8.40
CA ARG A 385 22.72 23.49 9.05
C ARG A 385 22.42 24.66 9.98
N ALA A 386 21.61 25.62 9.56
CA ALA A 386 21.24 26.76 10.39
C ALA A 386 20.52 26.33 11.68
N ARG A 387 19.59 25.36 11.60
CA ARG A 387 18.90 24.82 12.78
C ARG A 387 19.83 23.99 13.68
N VAL A 388 20.73 23.22 13.10
CA VAL A 388 21.76 22.52 13.88
C VAL A 388 22.61 23.55 14.64
N GLN A 389 23.06 24.62 14.00
CA GLN A 389 23.86 25.67 14.62
C GLN A 389 23.13 26.40 15.75
N SER A 390 21.81 26.54 15.71
CA SER A 390 21.06 27.19 16.80
C SER A 390 20.96 26.34 18.06
N GLU A 391 21.02 25.01 17.95
CA GLU A 391 20.84 24.08 19.07
C GLU A 391 22.12 23.37 19.53
N LEU A 392 23.08 23.15 18.62
CA LEU A 392 24.33 22.42 18.88
C LEU A 392 25.15 22.99 20.04
N PRO A 393 25.22 24.32 20.29
CA PRO A 393 25.91 24.85 21.45
C PRO A 393 25.43 24.23 22.78
N PHE A 394 24.13 23.99 22.93
CA PHE A 394 23.58 23.36 24.15
C PHE A 394 23.96 21.88 24.25
N MET A 395 23.94 21.17 23.12
CA MET A 395 24.31 19.74 23.05
C MET A 395 25.82 19.51 23.23
N ALA A 396 26.65 20.49 22.87
CA ALA A 396 28.11 20.43 22.95
C ALA A 396 28.67 20.66 24.36
N THR A 397 27.83 20.98 25.34
CA THR A 397 28.26 21.34 26.70
C THR A 397 29.14 20.27 27.36
N GLU A 398 28.81 18.98 27.22
CA GLU A 398 29.67 17.89 27.74
C GLU A 398 31.02 17.82 27.01
N ASN A 399 31.05 18.01 25.68
CA ASN A 399 32.31 18.03 24.92
C ASN A 399 33.22 19.18 25.36
N ILE A 400 32.63 20.34 25.64
CA ILE A 400 33.31 21.53 26.16
C ILE A 400 33.87 21.25 27.56
N ILE A 401 33.09 20.64 28.46
CA ILE A 401 33.57 20.23 29.79
C ILE A 401 34.74 19.26 29.67
N MET A 402 34.62 18.22 28.84
CA MET A 402 35.71 17.25 28.63
C MET A 402 36.99 17.91 28.09
N ALA A 403 36.86 18.88 27.18
CA ALA A 403 38.00 19.62 26.65
C ALA A 403 38.70 20.45 27.75
N MET A 404 37.92 21.13 28.60
CA MET A 404 38.47 21.88 29.74
C MET A 404 39.19 20.98 30.75
N VAL A 405 38.61 19.82 31.08
CA VAL A 405 39.24 18.84 31.98
C VAL A 405 40.56 18.31 31.40
N LYS A 406 40.62 18.04 30.09
CA LYS A 406 41.87 17.64 29.41
C LYS A 406 42.96 18.72 29.45
N LYS A 407 42.59 19.98 29.59
CA LYS A 407 43.52 21.12 29.75
C LYS A 407 43.85 21.42 31.22
N GLY A 408 43.42 20.55 32.15
CA GLY A 408 43.72 20.64 33.58
C GLY A 408 42.67 21.35 34.43
N GLY A 409 41.48 21.67 33.89
CA GLY A 409 40.39 22.30 34.64
C GLY A 409 39.61 21.33 35.54
N ASP A 410 38.96 21.85 36.58
CA ASP A 410 38.06 21.08 37.44
C ASP A 410 36.70 20.84 36.76
N ARG A 411 36.19 19.61 36.85
CA ARG A 411 34.95 19.21 36.19
C ARG A 411 33.72 19.91 36.80
N GLN A 412 33.64 20.01 38.12
CA GLN A 412 32.47 20.57 38.80
C GLN A 412 32.40 22.07 38.60
N GLU A 413 33.53 22.76 38.71
CA GLU A 413 33.64 24.19 38.42
C GLU A 413 33.27 24.47 36.95
N CYS A 414 33.80 23.68 36.01
CA CYS A 414 33.47 23.84 34.58
C CYS A 414 31.98 23.64 34.30
N HIS A 415 31.37 22.64 34.94
CA HIS A 415 29.95 22.35 34.79
C HIS A 415 29.08 23.50 35.32
N GLU A 416 29.42 24.09 36.46
CA GLU A 416 28.64 25.22 37.00
C GLU A 416 28.78 26.48 36.12
N GLN A 417 30.00 26.79 35.66
CA GLN A 417 30.22 27.90 34.73
C GLN A 417 29.39 27.75 33.44
N ILE A 418 29.43 26.57 32.82
CA ILE A 418 28.69 26.34 31.56
C ILE A 418 27.18 26.30 31.78
N ARG A 419 26.70 25.80 32.93
CA ARG A 419 25.28 25.78 33.31
C ARG A 419 24.73 27.21 33.40
N VAL A 420 25.43 28.11 34.09
CA VAL A 420 25.01 29.52 34.21
C VAL A 420 24.92 30.18 32.84
N LEU A 421 25.94 30.04 32.00
CA LEU A 421 25.93 30.60 30.65
C LEU A 421 24.83 30.00 29.77
N SER A 422 24.58 28.69 29.90
CA SER A 422 23.52 27.99 29.17
C SER A 422 22.13 28.48 29.57
N HIS A 423 21.89 28.72 30.87
CA HIS A 423 20.64 29.31 31.35
C HIS A 423 20.42 30.72 30.81
N GLN A 424 21.47 31.55 30.77
CA GLN A 424 21.39 32.89 30.20
C GLN A 424 21.10 32.88 28.70
N ALA A 425 21.79 32.04 27.93
CA ALA A 425 21.54 31.87 26.50
C ALA A 425 20.13 31.32 26.23
N ALA A 426 19.66 30.36 27.04
CA ALA A 426 18.31 29.83 26.94
C ALA A 426 17.24 30.89 27.27
N ALA A 427 17.48 31.74 28.27
CA ALA A 427 16.59 32.86 28.59
C ALA A 427 16.56 33.87 27.45
N GLN A 428 17.69 34.19 26.83
CA GLN A 428 17.75 35.06 25.66
C GLN A 428 16.91 34.50 24.49
N VAL A 429 17.04 33.21 24.18
CA VAL A 429 16.24 32.58 23.11
C VAL A 429 14.76 32.59 23.45
N LYS A 430 14.39 32.14 24.65
CA LYS A 430 12.98 31.89 25.02
C LYS A 430 12.21 33.14 25.44
N GLN A 431 12.87 34.09 26.12
CA GLN A 431 12.23 35.29 26.66
C GLN A 431 12.39 36.50 25.73
N MET A 432 13.45 36.55 24.92
CA MET A 432 13.75 37.70 24.06
C MET A 432 13.59 37.40 22.56
N GLY A 433 13.42 36.13 22.18
CA GLY A 433 13.30 35.74 20.76
C GLY A 433 14.58 35.97 19.95
N LEU A 434 15.73 36.06 20.62
CA LEU A 434 17.03 36.29 20.00
C LEU A 434 17.75 34.96 19.68
N GLN A 435 18.83 35.02 18.91
CA GLN A 435 19.64 33.85 18.59
C GLN A 435 20.36 33.30 19.81
N ASN A 436 20.73 32.01 19.76
CA ASN A 436 21.56 31.39 20.78
C ASN A 436 22.97 32.00 20.74
N ASP A 437 23.42 32.60 21.85
CA ASP A 437 24.73 33.24 21.99
C ASP A 437 25.67 32.51 22.97
N LEU A 438 25.38 31.26 23.32
CA LEU A 438 26.16 30.50 24.31
C LEU A 438 27.66 30.47 23.97
N ILE A 439 28.00 30.27 22.69
CA ILE A 439 29.41 30.23 22.26
C ILE A 439 30.08 31.60 22.40
N ASP A 440 29.37 32.69 22.12
CA ASP A 440 29.89 34.05 22.30
C ASP A 440 30.13 34.36 23.79
N ARG A 441 29.24 33.87 24.67
CA ARG A 441 29.42 33.99 26.13
C ARG A 441 30.65 33.21 26.59
N ILE A 442 30.85 31.99 26.08
CA ILE A 442 32.03 31.17 26.37
C ILE A 442 33.32 31.87 25.88
N LYS A 443 33.33 32.45 24.68
CA LYS A 443 34.47 33.21 24.13
C LYS A 443 34.80 34.49 24.89
N LYS A 444 33.86 35.03 25.68
CA LYS A 444 34.05 36.23 26.51
C LYS A 444 34.36 35.92 27.98
N THR A 445 34.33 34.65 28.36
CA THR A 445 34.53 34.22 29.74
C THR A 445 35.94 33.65 29.89
N GLU A 446 36.80 34.34 30.64
CA GLU A 446 38.24 34.03 30.78
C GLU A 446 38.49 32.58 31.25
N TYR A 447 37.57 32.00 32.04
CA TYR A 447 37.64 30.59 32.48
C TYR A 447 37.81 29.62 31.30
N PHE A 448 37.17 29.86 30.15
CA PHE A 448 37.19 28.97 28.98
C PHE A 448 38.32 29.26 27.99
N LYS A 449 39.24 30.19 28.31
CA LYS A 449 40.38 30.55 27.47
C LYS A 449 41.22 29.36 26.98
N PRO A 450 41.48 28.30 27.78
CA PRO A 450 42.28 27.16 27.34
C PRO A 450 41.75 26.40 26.12
N ILE A 451 40.45 26.55 25.80
CA ILE A 451 39.77 25.84 24.72
C ILE A 451 39.24 26.76 23.60
N TRP A 452 39.45 28.07 23.66
CA TRP A 452 38.87 28.99 22.66
C TRP A 452 39.25 28.63 21.22
N ASN A 453 40.49 28.17 21.00
CA ASN A 453 40.97 27.73 19.68
C ASN A 453 40.40 26.37 19.26
N ASP A 454 39.88 25.58 20.21
CA ASP A 454 39.32 24.26 19.98
C ASP A 454 37.80 24.32 19.70
N LEU A 455 37.13 25.45 19.98
CA LEU A 455 35.67 25.56 19.95
C LEU A 455 35.05 25.20 18.59
N ASP A 456 35.65 25.61 17.48
CA ASP A 456 35.11 25.31 16.15
C ASP A 456 35.14 23.79 15.88
N ALA A 457 36.20 23.10 16.31
CA ALA A 457 36.30 21.64 16.20
C ALA A 457 35.34 20.92 17.16
N LEU A 458 35.15 21.44 18.37
CA LEU A 458 34.20 20.90 19.36
C LEU A 458 32.73 21.07 18.95
N LEU A 459 32.45 21.96 17.99
CA LEU A 459 31.12 22.26 17.46
C LEU A 459 30.91 21.72 16.04
N GLU A 460 31.81 20.85 15.55
CA GLU A 460 31.69 20.25 14.23
C GLU A 460 30.52 19.24 14.20
N PRO A 461 29.41 19.51 13.49
CA PRO A 461 28.19 18.69 13.57
C PRO A 461 28.38 17.22 13.22
N SER A 462 29.30 16.92 12.31
CA SER A 462 29.62 15.53 11.92
C SER A 462 30.16 14.68 13.07
N THR A 463 30.67 15.28 14.14
CA THR A 463 31.13 14.56 15.33
C THR A 463 30.00 14.18 16.31
N PHE A 464 28.79 14.74 16.12
CA PHE A 464 27.63 14.53 17.01
C PHE A 464 26.62 13.50 16.49
N VAL A 465 26.83 12.94 15.30
CA VAL A 465 25.89 11.96 14.70
C VAL A 465 26.16 10.51 15.12
N GLY A 466 27.15 10.28 15.98
CA GLY A 466 27.54 8.96 16.46
C GLY A 466 27.83 7.99 15.31
N ARG A 467 27.15 6.83 15.32
CA ARG A 467 27.32 5.79 14.28
C ARG A 467 26.30 5.88 13.14
N ALA A 468 25.59 7.00 13.01
CA ALA A 468 24.49 7.13 12.05
C ALA A 468 24.88 6.75 10.61
N PRO A 469 26.01 7.20 10.03
CA PRO A 469 26.41 6.80 8.69
C PRO A 469 26.66 5.28 8.56
N GLN A 470 27.37 4.67 9.50
CA GLN A 470 27.67 3.22 9.44
C GLN A 470 26.42 2.37 9.66
N GLN A 471 25.47 2.84 10.47
CA GLN A 471 24.17 2.20 10.63
C GLN A 471 23.37 2.24 9.33
N VAL A 472 23.43 3.35 8.57
CA VAL A 472 22.83 3.43 7.24
C VAL A 472 23.46 2.40 6.31
N ASP A 473 24.79 2.33 6.23
CA ASP A 473 25.47 1.38 5.32
C ASP A 473 25.10 -0.08 5.63
N SER A 474 25.16 -0.47 6.91
CA SER A 474 24.82 -1.82 7.35
C SER A 474 23.37 -2.16 7.04
N PHE A 475 22.45 -1.23 7.28
CA PHE A 475 21.03 -1.45 7.04
C PHE A 475 20.68 -1.49 5.55
N VAL A 476 21.29 -0.60 4.74
CA VAL A 476 21.11 -0.62 3.28
C VAL A 476 21.63 -1.91 2.66
N GLY A 477 22.72 -2.49 3.20
CA GLY A 477 23.17 -3.83 2.80
C GLY A 477 22.06 -4.88 2.95
N MET A 478 21.41 -4.93 4.13
CA MET A 478 20.28 -5.81 4.41
C MET A 478 19.07 -5.54 3.50
N VAL A 479 18.75 -4.26 3.23
CA VAL A 479 17.66 -3.90 2.32
C VAL A 479 17.94 -4.45 0.92
N LYS A 480 19.15 -4.25 0.39
CA LYS A 480 19.55 -4.77 -0.93
C LYS A 480 19.45 -6.29 -1.00
N ASP A 481 19.89 -6.99 0.05
CA ASP A 481 19.75 -8.44 0.13
C ASP A 481 18.28 -8.89 0.10
N THR A 482 17.40 -8.17 0.80
CA THR A 482 15.95 -8.44 0.83
C THR A 482 15.31 -8.20 -0.53
N LEU A 483 15.78 -7.21 -1.30
CA LEU A 483 15.24 -6.87 -2.61
C LEU A 483 15.82 -7.71 -3.77
N LYS A 484 16.81 -8.58 -3.53
CA LYS A 484 17.40 -9.45 -4.58
C LYS A 484 16.37 -10.22 -5.42
N PRO A 485 15.31 -10.83 -4.85
CA PRO A 485 14.28 -11.52 -5.64
C PRO A 485 13.50 -10.59 -6.59
N TYR A 486 13.58 -9.28 -6.37
CA TYR A 486 12.87 -8.25 -7.11
C TYR A 486 13.79 -7.38 -7.97
N GLN A 487 15.04 -7.80 -8.20
CA GLN A 487 16.03 -6.97 -8.91
C GLN A 487 15.54 -6.51 -10.29
N ALA A 488 14.85 -7.39 -11.04
CA ALA A 488 14.27 -7.02 -12.33
C ALA A 488 13.20 -5.92 -12.23
N ILE A 489 12.47 -5.83 -11.12
CA ILE A 489 11.50 -4.74 -10.89
C ILE A 489 12.24 -3.44 -10.60
N VAL A 490 13.31 -3.52 -9.79
CA VAL A 490 14.13 -2.36 -9.43
C VAL A 490 14.88 -1.79 -10.63
N ASP A 491 15.46 -2.65 -11.47
CA ASP A 491 16.23 -2.25 -12.66
C ASP A 491 15.35 -1.60 -13.74
N ASN A 492 14.08 -2.00 -13.80
CA ASN A 492 13.09 -1.46 -14.73
C ASN A 492 12.35 -0.22 -14.18
N ASP A 493 12.75 0.30 -12.99
CA ASP A 493 12.21 1.56 -12.50
C ASP A 493 12.66 2.70 -13.43
N SER A 494 11.77 3.14 -14.30
CA SER A 494 12.02 4.23 -15.25
C SER A 494 12.15 5.61 -14.58
N GLY A 495 11.91 5.70 -13.26
CA GLY A 495 11.80 6.96 -12.53
C GLY A 495 10.54 7.76 -12.88
N ASP A 496 9.79 7.34 -13.91
CA ASP A 496 8.52 7.93 -14.30
C ASP A 496 7.46 7.53 -13.29
N THR A 497 6.84 8.51 -12.64
CA THR A 497 5.82 8.25 -11.61
C THR A 497 4.47 7.89 -12.24
N GLY A 498 4.39 7.83 -13.58
CA GLY A 498 3.12 7.86 -14.30
C GLY A 498 2.41 9.19 -14.03
N SER A 499 1.45 9.55 -14.88
CA SER A 499 0.55 10.67 -14.60
C SER A 499 -0.33 10.30 -13.40
N ILE A 500 0.15 10.53 -12.18
CA ILE A 500 -0.69 10.46 -10.98
C ILE A 500 -1.65 11.62 -11.09
N THR A 501 -2.88 11.32 -11.50
CA THR A 501 -3.95 12.29 -11.59
C THR A 501 -4.19 12.88 -10.18
N VAL A 502 -3.84 14.15 -10.00
CA VAL A 502 -3.90 14.86 -8.71
C VAL A 502 -5.34 15.09 -8.25
#